data_AF-A0A2M7PER1-F1
#
_entry.id   AF-A0A2M7PER1-F1
#
_cell.length_a   1.000
_cell.length_b   1.000
_cell.length_c   1.000
_cell.angle_alpha   90.00
_cell.angle_beta   90.00
_cell.angle_gamma   90.00
#
_symmetry.space_group_name_H-M   'P 1'
#
loop_
_entity.id
_entity.type
_entity.pdbx_description
1 polymer ?
#
loop_
_entity_poly.entity_id
_entity_poly.type
_entity_poly.pdbx_seq_one_letter_code
_entity_poly.pdbx_strand_id
1 'polypeptide(L)'
;MKRAVTKQGFTLLEVVISLVVAAILMALIVPYLGTVLTSSGKPLIQLRSTLEIFQAMENMNADYRARQAAGTLNLPTLRTGIGTQGANQTNDYGTYKVVINRFIKFNGAGQEIPAGATQDILKVTIQGVNAGPLFTTLFTRDLP
;
A
#
# COMPACT_ATOMS: atom_id res chain seq x y z
N MET A 1 41.93 -61.80 26.92
CA MET A 1 42.15 -60.92 25.74
C MET A 1 41.72 -59.51 26.08
N LYS A 2 42.65 -58.56 26.29
CA LYS A 2 42.35 -57.13 26.48
C LYS A 2 42.65 -56.40 25.17
N ARG A 3 41.63 -55.81 24.53
CA ARG A 3 41.81 -54.92 23.38
C ARG A 3 42.29 -53.57 23.87
N ALA A 4 43.43 -53.11 23.38
CA ALA A 4 43.90 -51.74 23.60
C ALA A 4 43.01 -50.78 22.81
N VAL A 5 42.35 -49.87 23.51
CA VAL A 5 41.64 -48.74 22.90
C VAL A 5 42.66 -47.63 22.72
N THR A 6 43.07 -47.36 21.49
CA THR A 6 43.92 -46.21 21.15
C THR A 6 43.12 -44.93 21.32
N LYS A 7 43.49 -44.10 22.30
CA LYS A 7 42.97 -42.73 22.41
C LYS A 7 43.67 -41.86 21.38
N GLN A 8 43.08 -41.73 20.19
CA GLN A 8 43.48 -40.68 19.23
C GLN A 8 42.91 -39.35 19.74
N GLY A 9 43.79 -38.49 20.26
CA GLY A 9 43.45 -37.13 20.66
C GLY A 9 43.39 -36.21 19.44
N PHE A 10 42.60 -35.15 19.52
CA PHE A 10 42.59 -34.08 18.54
C PHE A 10 43.95 -33.37 18.50
N THR A 11 44.47 -33.13 17.30
CA THR A 11 45.69 -32.32 17.16
C THR A 11 45.36 -30.84 17.32
N LEU A 12 46.29 -30.05 17.87
CA LEU A 12 46.10 -28.60 18.03
C LEU A 12 45.85 -27.91 16.67
N LEU A 13 46.51 -28.40 15.61
CA LEU A 13 46.34 -27.88 14.26
C LEU A 13 44.93 -28.13 13.71
N GLU A 14 44.36 -29.31 13.93
CA GLU A 14 43.00 -29.67 13.49
C GLU A 14 41.93 -28.83 14.19
N VAL A 15 42.13 -28.51 15.47
CA VAL A 15 41.23 -27.61 16.21
C VAL A 15 41.28 -26.20 15.64
N VAL A 16 42.48 -25.68 15.32
CA VAL A 16 42.61 -24.34 14.72
C VAL A 16 41.99 -24.29 13.32
N ILE A 17 42.25 -25.30 12.49
CA ILE A 17 41.70 -25.36 11.12
C ILE A 17 40.17 -25.47 11.15
N SER A 18 39.60 -26.34 12.00
CA SER A 18 38.14 -26.48 12.11
C SER A 18 37.46 -25.21 12.61
N LEU A 19 38.06 -24.48 13.56
CA LEU A 19 37.56 -23.17 14.02
C LEU A 19 37.59 -22.11 12.91
N VAL A 20 38.67 -22.06 12.13
CA VAL A 20 38.80 -21.11 11.01
C VAL A 20 37.76 -21.41 9.93
N VAL A 21 37.57 -22.69 9.58
CA VAL A 21 36.55 -23.11 8.62
C VAL A 21 35.14 -22.78 9.14
N ALA A 22 34.85 -23.06 10.42
CA ALA A 22 33.57 -22.73 11.04
C ALA A 22 33.29 -21.21 11.03
N ALA A 23 34.31 -20.39 11.32
CA ALA A 23 34.19 -18.93 11.30
C ALA A 23 33.88 -18.39 9.89
N ILE A 24 34.55 -18.92 8.86
CA ILE A 24 34.30 -18.55 7.46
C ILE A 24 32.87 -18.95 7.06
N LEU A 25 32.44 -20.17 7.39
CA LEU A 25 31.08 -20.64 7.09
C LEU A 25 30.02 -19.79 7.80
N MET A 26 30.24 -19.45 9.08
CA MET A 26 29.31 -18.59 9.83
C MET A 26 29.24 -17.18 9.24
N ALA A 27 30.37 -16.60 8.84
CA ALA A 27 30.42 -15.28 8.20
C ALA A 27 29.64 -15.25 6.87
N LEU A 28 29.63 -16.35 6.13
CA LEU A 28 28.84 -16.48 4.89
C LEU A 28 27.34 -16.66 5.16
N ILE A 29 26.94 -17.28 6.29
CA ILE A 29 25.53 -17.58 6.62
C ILE A 29 24.82 -16.37 7.26
N VAL A 30 25.50 -15.59 8.09
CA VAL A 30 24.91 -14.47 8.87
C VAL A 30 24.13 -13.45 8.01
N PRO A 31 24.61 -13.00 6.83
CA PRO A 31 23.88 -12.05 5.98
C PRO A 31 22.52 -12.57 5.48
N TYR A 32 22.39 -13.88 5.27
CA TYR A 32 21.15 -14.50 4.79
C TYR A 32 20.10 -14.63 5.89
N LEU A 33 20.50 -14.78 7.16
CA LEU A 33 19.56 -14.84 8.29
C LEU A 33 18.98 -13.46 8.65
N GLY A 34 19.77 -12.39 8.48
CA GLY A 34 19.33 -11.02 8.79
C GLY A 34 18.22 -10.49 7.87
N THR A 35 18.21 -10.92 6.60
CA THR A 35 17.22 -10.49 5.60
C THR A 35 15.88 -11.22 5.73
N VAL A 36 15.90 -12.49 6.15
CA VAL A 36 14.68 -13.31 6.32
C VAL A 36 13.83 -12.85 7.51
N LEU A 37 14.46 -12.45 8.62
CA LEU A 37 13.75 -11.99 9.82
C LEU A 37 13.18 -10.55 9.71
N THR A 38 13.80 -9.69 8.90
CA THR A 38 13.40 -8.28 8.76
C THR A 38 12.41 -8.02 7.63
N SER A 39 12.15 -9.01 6.77
CA SER A 39 11.26 -8.87 5.61
C SER A 39 9.80 -9.24 5.87
N SER A 40 9.46 -9.87 7.01
CA SER A 40 8.09 -10.36 7.28
C SER A 40 7.11 -9.27 7.77
N GLY A 41 7.59 -8.20 8.38
CA GLY A 41 6.73 -7.13 8.92
C GLY A 41 6.31 -6.06 7.90
N LYS A 42 7.16 -5.80 6.90
CA LYS A 42 6.90 -4.76 5.88
C LYS A 42 5.69 -5.06 4.99
N PRO A 43 5.48 -6.29 4.48
CA PRO A 43 4.31 -6.63 3.67
C PRO A 43 3.00 -6.47 4.44
N LEU A 44 3.00 -6.82 5.73
CA LEU A 44 1.80 -6.75 6.56
C LEU A 44 1.36 -5.30 6.82
N ILE A 45 2.30 -4.41 7.10
CA ILE A 45 2.01 -2.99 7.31
C ILE A 45 1.50 -2.35 6.01
N GLN A 46 2.13 -2.68 4.87
CA GLN A 46 1.70 -2.20 3.56
C GLN A 46 0.30 -2.71 3.18
N LEU A 47 0.00 -3.98 3.47
CA LEU A 47 -1.32 -4.54 3.21
C LEU A 47 -2.40 -3.83 4.04
N ARG A 48 -2.17 -3.62 5.34
CA ARG A 48 -3.13 -2.90 6.20
C ARG A 48 -3.41 -1.50 5.68
N SER A 49 -2.38 -0.73 5.36
CA SER A 49 -2.54 0.61 4.78
C SER A 49 -3.28 0.58 3.44
N THR A 50 -3.07 -0.45 2.63
CA THR A 50 -3.76 -0.62 1.34
C THR A 50 -5.24 -0.93 1.55
N LEU A 51 -5.58 -1.80 2.51
CA LEU A 51 -6.97 -2.16 2.85
C LEU A 51 -7.76 -0.96 3.40
N GLU A 52 -7.14 -0.11 4.22
CA GLU A 52 -7.76 1.13 4.71
C GLU A 52 -8.18 2.05 3.56
N ILE A 53 -7.34 2.16 2.52
CA ILE A 53 -7.64 2.98 1.35
C ILE A 53 -8.67 2.34 0.43
N PHE A 54 -8.62 1.02 0.26
CA PHE A 54 -9.67 0.29 -0.44
C PHE A 54 -11.03 0.49 0.24
N GLN A 55 -11.09 0.36 1.57
CA GLN A 55 -12.32 0.57 2.32
C GLN A 55 -12.83 2.01 2.16
N ALA A 56 -11.94 3.00 2.19
CA ALA A 56 -12.34 4.39 2.00
C ALA A 56 -12.92 4.65 0.60
N MET A 57 -12.31 4.10 -0.44
CA MET A 57 -12.84 4.20 -1.80
C MET A 57 -14.17 3.47 -1.95
N GLU A 58 -14.32 2.30 -1.31
CA GLU A 58 -15.57 1.55 -1.33
C GLU A 58 -16.69 2.31 -0.63
N ASN A 59 -16.42 2.94 0.52
CA ASN A 59 -17.39 3.79 1.20
C ASN A 59 -17.83 4.98 0.32
N MET A 60 -16.90 5.60 -0.42
CA MET A 60 -17.23 6.66 -1.39
C MET A 60 -18.10 6.15 -2.54
N ASN A 61 -17.76 4.98 -3.09
CA ASN A 61 -18.54 4.35 -4.15
C ASN A 61 -19.94 3.95 -3.66
N ALA A 62 -20.04 3.41 -2.45
CA ALA A 62 -21.30 3.04 -1.83
C ALA A 62 -22.21 4.26 -1.64
N ASP A 63 -21.69 5.37 -1.13
CA ASP A 63 -22.44 6.62 -0.99
C ASP A 63 -22.85 7.20 -2.36
N TYR A 64 -21.93 7.21 -3.33
CA TYR A 64 -22.26 7.61 -4.70
C TYR A 64 -23.43 6.78 -5.27
N ARG A 65 -23.36 5.45 -5.17
CA ARG A 65 -24.41 4.55 -5.68
C ARG A 65 -25.71 4.67 -4.89
N ALA A 66 -25.64 4.91 -3.58
CA ALA A 66 -26.82 5.14 -2.75
C ALA A 66 -27.56 6.42 -3.16
N ARG A 67 -26.83 7.53 -3.35
CA ARG A 67 -27.40 8.80 -3.82
C ARG A 67 -27.95 8.70 -5.24
N GLN A 68 -27.27 7.94 -6.09
CA GLN A 68 -27.70 7.64 -7.46
C GLN A 68 -29.03 6.87 -7.46
N ALA A 69 -29.11 5.77 -6.72
CA ALA A 69 -30.34 4.97 -6.59
C ALA A 69 -31.50 5.76 -5.97
N ALA A 70 -31.21 6.69 -5.06
CA ALA A 70 -32.19 7.59 -4.47
C ALA A 70 -32.58 8.78 -5.38
N GLY A 71 -31.97 8.95 -6.55
CA GLY A 71 -32.20 10.10 -7.43
C GLY A 71 -31.75 11.44 -6.86
N THR A 72 -30.88 11.43 -5.84
CA THR A 72 -30.39 12.62 -5.12
C THR A 72 -28.91 12.91 -5.40
N LEU A 73 -28.35 12.28 -6.43
CA LEU A 73 -26.94 12.43 -6.78
C LEU A 73 -26.58 13.89 -7.08
N ASN A 74 -25.68 14.43 -6.25
CA ASN A 74 -25.07 15.74 -6.43
C ASN A 74 -23.55 15.60 -6.27
N LEU A 75 -22.83 15.65 -7.39
CA LEU A 75 -21.36 15.50 -7.41
C LEU A 75 -20.64 16.62 -6.64
N PRO A 76 -21.06 17.89 -6.68
CA PRO A 76 -20.52 18.92 -5.78
C PRO A 76 -20.61 18.59 -4.29
N THR A 77 -21.74 18.02 -3.86
CA THR A 77 -21.91 17.58 -2.46
C THR A 77 -20.98 16.41 -2.15
N LEU A 78 -20.87 15.42 -3.05
CA LEU A 78 -19.94 14.30 -2.89
C LEU A 78 -18.48 14.79 -2.81
N ARG A 79 -18.08 15.69 -3.71
CA ARG A 79 -16.75 16.34 -3.71
C ARG A 79 -16.45 16.99 -2.37
N THR A 80 -17.42 17.72 -1.81
CA THR A 80 -17.27 18.40 -0.52
C THR A 80 -17.13 17.39 0.62
N GLY A 81 -17.92 16.31 0.61
CA GLY A 81 -17.81 15.22 1.59
C GLY A 81 -16.44 14.53 1.56
N ILE A 82 -15.87 14.30 0.37
CA ILE A 82 -14.54 13.69 0.21
C ILE A 82 -13.44 14.60 0.77
N GLY A 83 -13.64 15.92 0.72
CA GLY A 83 -12.74 16.90 1.34
C GLY A 83 -11.74 17.55 0.40
N THR A 84 -10.85 18.35 0.98
CA THR A 84 -9.99 19.28 0.23
C THR A 84 -8.80 18.57 -0.41
N GLN A 85 -8.55 18.85 -1.69
CA GLN A 85 -7.38 18.33 -2.42
C GLN A 85 -6.07 18.76 -1.74
N GLY A 86 -5.15 17.81 -1.56
CA GLY A 86 -3.85 18.02 -0.91
C GLY A 86 -3.85 17.80 0.60
N ALA A 87 -5.02 17.67 1.23
CA ALA A 87 -5.17 17.52 2.67
C ALA A 87 -5.46 16.08 3.09
N ASN A 88 -5.07 15.76 4.33
CA ASN A 88 -5.51 14.56 5.03
C ASN A 88 -6.96 14.75 5.49
N GLN A 89 -7.73 13.69 5.44
CA GLN A 89 -9.15 13.65 5.78
C GLN A 89 -9.38 12.55 6.80
N THR A 90 -10.28 12.83 7.74
CA THR A 90 -10.88 11.86 8.66
C THR A 90 -12.36 12.19 8.69
N ASN A 91 -13.15 11.44 7.94
CA ASN A 91 -14.59 11.66 7.76
C ASN A 91 -15.33 10.33 7.61
N ASP A 92 -16.61 10.39 7.21
CA ASP A 92 -17.50 9.23 7.08
C ASP A 92 -16.96 8.16 6.12
N TYR A 93 -16.07 8.52 5.19
CA TYR A 93 -15.46 7.56 4.28
C TYR A 93 -14.23 6.86 4.90
N GLY A 94 -13.61 7.43 5.93
CA GLY A 94 -12.44 6.88 6.61
C GLY A 94 -11.29 7.88 6.75
N THR A 95 -10.07 7.36 6.89
CA THR A 95 -8.84 8.18 7.01
C THR A 95 -7.96 8.01 5.78
N TYR A 96 -7.72 9.10 5.04
CA TYR A 96 -6.98 9.09 3.77
C TYR A 96 -6.43 10.48 3.46
N LYS A 97 -5.57 10.58 2.44
CA LYS A 97 -5.16 11.86 1.85
C LYS A 97 -5.76 12.02 0.47
N VAL A 98 -6.32 13.18 0.20
CA VAL A 98 -6.87 13.52 -1.11
C VAL A 98 -5.75 14.05 -2.00
N VAL A 99 -5.51 13.38 -3.13
CA VAL A 99 -4.49 13.78 -4.12
C VAL A 99 -5.14 14.55 -5.26
N ILE A 100 -6.29 14.09 -5.73
CA ILE A 100 -7.09 14.73 -6.77
C ILE A 100 -8.54 14.78 -6.30
N ASN A 101 -9.17 15.94 -6.38
CA ASN A 101 -10.61 16.08 -6.17
C ASN A 101 -11.16 17.26 -6.99
N ARG A 102 -11.34 17.04 -8.29
CA ARG A 102 -11.65 18.09 -9.26
C ARG A 102 -12.59 17.62 -10.35
N PHE A 103 -13.38 18.56 -10.86
CA PHE A 103 -14.20 18.31 -12.04
C PHE A 103 -13.35 18.36 -13.31
N ILE A 104 -13.55 17.38 -14.17
CA ILE A 104 -12.89 17.25 -15.46
C ILE A 104 -13.90 17.13 -16.59
N LYS A 105 -13.44 17.34 -17.82
CA LYS A 105 -14.15 16.96 -19.03
C LYS A 105 -13.15 16.47 -20.06
N PHE A 106 -13.64 15.75 -21.06
CA PHE A 106 -12.84 15.35 -22.21
C PHE A 106 -13.17 16.29 -23.39
N ASN A 107 -12.14 16.81 -24.06
CA ASN A 107 -12.34 17.59 -25.28
C ASN A 107 -12.69 16.68 -26.47
N GLY A 108 -13.00 17.26 -27.64
CA GLY A 108 -13.33 16.48 -28.85
C GLY A 108 -12.21 15.57 -29.37
N ALA A 109 -10.98 15.73 -28.86
CA ALA A 109 -9.82 14.86 -29.13
C ALA A 109 -9.58 13.80 -28.04
N GLY A 110 -10.48 13.69 -27.04
CA GLY A 110 -10.37 12.73 -25.94
C GLY A 110 -9.37 13.11 -24.84
N GLN A 111 -8.87 14.34 -24.82
CA GLN A 111 -7.92 14.80 -23.80
C GLN A 111 -8.65 15.31 -22.56
N GLU A 112 -8.17 14.91 -21.37
CA GLU A 112 -8.63 15.43 -20.09
C GLU A 112 -8.26 16.92 -19.97
N ILE A 113 -9.28 17.76 -19.77
CA ILE A 113 -9.14 19.20 -19.53
C ILE A 113 -9.97 19.61 -18.30
N PRO A 114 -9.64 20.75 -17.65
CA PRO A 114 -10.47 21.29 -16.58
C PRO A 114 -11.92 21.51 -17.05
N ALA A 115 -12.90 21.15 -16.21
CA ALA A 115 -14.30 21.21 -16.61
C ALA A 115 -14.83 22.64 -16.83
N GLY A 116 -14.27 23.63 -16.14
CA GLY A 116 -14.82 24.99 -16.09
C GLY A 116 -16.07 25.02 -15.20
N ALA A 117 -17.19 25.51 -15.73
CA ALA A 117 -18.48 25.54 -15.02
C ALA A 117 -19.20 24.18 -14.98
N THR A 118 -18.82 23.25 -15.86
CA THR A 118 -19.45 21.93 -15.95
C THR A 118 -19.05 21.04 -14.77
N GLN A 119 -19.99 20.26 -14.24
CA GLN A 119 -19.80 19.41 -13.05
C GLN A 119 -20.26 17.96 -13.29
N ASP A 120 -20.10 17.47 -14.52
CA ASP A 120 -20.61 16.15 -14.94
C ASP A 120 -19.69 14.99 -14.59
N ILE A 121 -18.37 15.23 -14.50
CA ILE A 121 -17.38 14.19 -14.20
C ILE A 121 -16.48 14.68 -13.06
N LEU A 122 -16.53 13.99 -11.94
CA LEU A 122 -15.68 14.23 -10.78
C LEU A 122 -14.56 13.18 -10.76
N LYS A 123 -13.32 13.64 -10.92
CA LYS A 123 -12.14 12.80 -10.76
C LYS A 123 -11.66 12.87 -9.32
N VAL A 124 -11.54 11.70 -8.70
CA VAL A 124 -11.09 11.56 -7.32
C VAL A 124 -9.90 10.62 -7.29
N THR A 125 -8.81 11.06 -6.66
CA THR A 125 -7.65 10.23 -6.35
C THR A 125 -7.32 10.37 -4.87
N ILE A 126 -7.21 9.25 -4.16
CA ILE A 126 -6.83 9.21 -2.75
C ILE A 126 -5.63 8.28 -2.53
N GLN A 127 -4.96 8.46 -1.39
CA GLN A 127 -3.85 7.63 -0.93
C GLN A 127 -3.83 7.48 0.59
N GLY A 128 -2.98 6.58 1.10
CA GLY A 128 -2.60 6.51 2.51
C GLY A 128 -2.08 7.84 3.05
N VAL A 129 -2.43 8.20 4.29
CA VAL A 129 -1.96 9.43 4.96
C VAL A 129 -0.43 9.53 5.01
N ASN A 130 0.25 8.38 5.14
CA ASN A 130 1.71 8.27 5.22
C ASN A 130 2.37 7.87 3.89
N ALA A 131 1.70 8.13 2.75
CA ALA A 131 2.00 7.61 1.43
C ALA A 131 1.69 6.11 1.26
N GLY A 132 1.38 5.71 0.02
CA GLY A 132 0.88 4.38 -0.32
C GLY A 132 0.34 4.36 -1.75
N PRO A 133 -0.33 3.26 -2.15
CA PRO A 133 -0.93 3.17 -3.47
C PRO A 133 -1.99 4.26 -3.69
N LEU A 134 -2.03 4.76 -4.92
CA LEU A 134 -3.01 5.74 -5.38
C LEU A 134 -4.24 5.01 -5.93
N PHE A 135 -5.41 5.37 -5.44
CA PHE A 135 -6.68 4.88 -5.98
C PHE A 135 -7.40 6.02 -6.67
N THR A 136 -7.70 5.84 -7.95
CA THR A 136 -8.42 6.81 -8.77
C THR A 136 -9.74 6.25 -9.23
N THR A 137 -10.81 7.04 -9.09
CA THR A 137 -12.14 6.74 -9.62
C THR A 137 -12.71 7.98 -10.31
N LEU A 138 -13.63 7.74 -11.24
CA LEU A 138 -14.42 8.76 -11.91
C LEU A 138 -15.88 8.58 -11.51
N PHE A 139 -16.46 9.62 -10.90
CA PHE A 139 -17.89 9.69 -10.63
C PHE A 139 -18.54 10.55 -11.71
N THR A 140 -19.57 10.02 -12.36
CA THR A 140 -20.27 10.73 -13.43
C THR A 140 -21.69 11.06 -13.01
N ARG A 141 -22.25 12.15 -13.53
CA ARG A 141 -23.70 12.32 -13.49
C ARG A 141 -24.31 11.26 -14.42
N ASP A 142 -25.43 10.65 -14.03
CA ASP A 142 -26.19 9.81 -14.96
C ASP A 142 -26.57 10.65 -16.19
N LEU A 143 -26.18 10.15 -17.37
CA LEU A 143 -26.70 10.67 -18.61
C LEU A 143 -28.16 10.17 -18.71
N PRO A 144 -29.13 11.07 -19.00
CA PRO A 144 -30.50 10.66 -19.29
C PRO A 144 -30.57 9.75 -20.51
#